data_AF-A0A1R1F0W4-F1
#
_entry.id   AF-A0A1R1F0W4-F1
#
_cell.length_a   1.000
_cell.length_b   1.000
_cell.length_c   1.000
_cell.angle_alpha   90.00
_cell.angle_beta   90.00
_cell.angle_gamma   90.00
#
_symmetry.space_group_name_H-M   'P 1'
#
loop_
_entity.id
_entity.type
_entity.pdbx_description
1 polymer ?
#
loop_
_entity_poly.entity_id
_entity_poly.type
_entity_poly.pdbx_seq_one_letter_code
_entity_poly.pdbx_strand_id
1 'polypeptide(L)'
;MKSELPPNHEHVDHDMVKMEVNYDDISGEWLGYVMDLLLENGANDVFYTPIYMKKNRPGTMLQLLCAKEKIDRMKEIIFRETTTLGIRYYPLTVHRLERTFTQVPTEWGAVTVKLGIHNGETVQCAPEFEDCKRIAQENRIPIKSVYEQVWKSVGLVPTNS
;
A
#
# COMPACT_ATOMS: atom_id res chain seq x y z
N MET A 1 -11.97 -12.47 -12.47
CA MET A 1 -10.62 -13.04 -12.28
C MET A 1 -10.33 -13.01 -10.79
N LYS A 2 -9.97 -14.15 -10.19
CA LYS A 2 -9.54 -14.17 -8.79
C LYS A 2 -8.29 -13.30 -8.68
N SER A 3 -8.30 -12.28 -7.82
CA SER A 3 -7.05 -11.68 -7.39
C SER A 3 -6.29 -12.79 -6.67
N GLU A 4 -5.22 -13.30 -7.29
CA GLU A 4 -4.30 -14.17 -6.58
C GLU A 4 -3.75 -13.36 -5.42
N LEU A 5 -4.12 -13.76 -4.20
CA LEU A 5 -3.57 -13.18 -2.99
C LEU A 5 -2.04 -13.30 -3.09
N PRO A 6 -1.28 -12.26 -2.73
CA PRO A 6 0.17 -12.31 -2.82
C PRO A 6 0.68 -13.51 -2.02
N PRO A 7 1.81 -14.11 -2.43
CA PRO A 7 2.36 -15.27 -1.76
C PRO A 7 2.58 -14.99 -0.26
N ASN A 8 2.14 -15.92 0.59
CA ASN A 8 2.34 -15.85 2.04
C ASN A 8 3.74 -16.34 2.47
N HIS A 9 4.74 -16.35 1.58
CA HIS A 9 6.12 -16.67 1.93
C HIS A 9 7.02 -15.49 1.54
N GLU A 10 8.21 -15.41 2.12
CA GLU A 10 9.19 -14.39 1.75
C GLU A 10 9.67 -14.64 0.32
N HIS A 11 9.58 -13.63 -0.54
CA HIS A 11 9.91 -13.76 -1.96
C HIS A 11 10.36 -12.44 -2.57
N VAL A 12 10.86 -12.57 -3.80
CA VAL A 12 11.41 -11.47 -4.58
C VAL A 12 10.66 -11.38 -5.91
N ASP A 13 9.95 -10.28 -6.12
CA ASP A 13 9.29 -9.99 -7.40
C ASP A 13 10.32 -9.33 -8.33
N HIS A 14 10.84 -10.09 -9.30
CA HIS A 14 11.85 -9.59 -10.24
C HIS A 14 11.28 -8.81 -11.42
N ASP A 15 10.02 -9.05 -11.80
CA ASP A 15 9.37 -8.45 -12.97
C ASP A 15 8.35 -7.37 -12.57
N MET A 16 8.80 -6.40 -11.78
CA MET A 16 7.99 -5.25 -11.39
C MET A 16 8.42 -4.00 -12.15
N VAL A 17 7.49 -3.07 -12.33
CA VAL A 17 7.72 -1.82 -13.03
C VAL A 17 7.12 -0.65 -12.25
N LYS A 18 7.93 0.40 -12.07
CA LYS A 18 7.48 1.71 -11.63
C LYS A 18 7.18 2.57 -12.85
N MET A 19 5.99 3.15 -12.92
CA MET A 19 5.60 4.09 -13.97
C MET A 19 5.36 5.47 -13.38
N GLU A 20 5.77 6.50 -14.11
CA GLU A 20 5.71 7.90 -13.69
C GLU A 20 5.16 8.80 -14.81
N VAL A 21 4.27 9.71 -14.43
CA VAL A 21 3.69 10.73 -15.31
C VAL A 21 3.59 12.05 -14.56
N ASN A 22 3.86 13.16 -15.25
CA ASN A 22 3.73 14.49 -14.66
C ASN A 22 2.54 15.21 -15.31
N TYR A 23 1.67 15.80 -14.49
CA TYR A 23 0.52 16.58 -14.92
C TYR A 23 0.66 18.02 -14.41
N ASP A 24 0.37 19.01 -15.25
CA ASP A 24 0.25 20.43 -14.88
C ASP A 24 -1.20 20.84 -14.62
N ASP A 25 -2.13 20.40 -15.47
CA ASP A 25 -3.48 20.98 -15.55
C ASP A 25 -4.58 19.91 -15.34
N ILE A 26 -4.52 19.15 -14.25
CA ILE A 26 -5.52 18.12 -13.90
C ILE A 26 -6.07 18.33 -12.49
N SER A 27 -7.38 18.16 -12.31
CA SER A 27 -8.03 18.35 -11.01
C SER A 27 -7.80 17.15 -10.08
N GLY A 28 -7.87 17.38 -8.77
CA GLY A 28 -7.74 16.32 -7.77
C GLY A 28 -8.83 15.25 -7.87
N GLU A 29 -10.06 15.63 -8.20
CA GLU A 29 -11.18 14.68 -8.41
C GLU A 29 -10.91 13.74 -9.59
N TRP A 30 -10.36 14.28 -10.68
CA TRP A 30 -9.98 13.47 -11.84
C TRP A 30 -8.83 12.52 -11.49
N LEU A 31 -7.81 13.00 -10.76
CA LEU A 31 -6.75 12.14 -10.26
C LEU A 31 -7.27 11.04 -9.32
N GLY A 32 -8.24 11.34 -8.45
CA GLY A 32 -8.89 10.32 -7.62
C GLY A 32 -9.51 9.20 -8.46
N TYR A 33 -10.30 9.56 -9.48
CA TYR A 33 -10.89 8.59 -10.40
C TYR A 33 -9.84 7.71 -11.11
N VAL A 34 -8.74 8.31 -11.59
CA VAL A 34 -7.65 7.58 -12.26
C VAL A 34 -6.95 6.62 -11.30
N MET A 35 -6.71 7.04 -10.06
CA MET A 35 -6.12 6.20 -9.02
C MET A 35 -6.96 4.95 -8.76
N ASP A 36 -8.26 5.11 -8.57
CA ASP A 36 -9.19 3.99 -8.32
C ASP A 36 -9.16 3.01 -9.51
N LEU A 37 -9.25 3.50 -10.74
CA LEU A 37 -9.18 2.67 -11.94
C LEU A 37 -7.86 1.87 -12.03
N LEU A 38 -6.73 2.50 -11.74
CA LEU A 38 -5.42 1.85 -11.80
C LEU A 38 -5.33 0.72 -10.75
N LEU A 39 -5.77 0.98 -9.52
CA LEU A 39 -5.80 0.00 -8.44
C LEU A 39 -6.74 -1.18 -8.78
N GLU A 40 -7.95 -0.90 -9.25
CA GLU A 40 -8.93 -1.92 -9.66
C GLU A 40 -8.43 -2.81 -10.80
N ASN A 41 -7.56 -2.28 -11.67
CA ASN A 41 -7.00 -3.00 -12.82
C ASN A 41 -5.64 -3.66 -12.53
N GLY A 42 -5.20 -3.66 -11.27
CA GLY A 42 -4.05 -4.45 -10.81
C GLY A 42 -2.74 -3.68 -10.66
N ALA A 43 -2.79 -2.35 -10.47
CA ALA A 43 -1.66 -1.65 -9.87
C ALA A 43 -1.49 -2.09 -8.42
N ASN A 44 -0.26 -2.39 -8.00
CA ASN A 44 0.08 -2.80 -6.64
C ASN A 44 0.14 -1.62 -5.68
N ASP A 45 0.47 -0.44 -6.19
CA ASP A 45 0.54 0.82 -5.45
C ASP A 45 0.39 1.98 -6.41
N VAL A 46 -0.29 3.05 -5.97
CA VAL A 46 -0.54 4.26 -6.74
C VAL A 46 -0.55 5.44 -5.78
N PHE A 47 0.21 6.48 -6.08
CA PHE A 47 0.16 7.72 -5.31
C PHE A 47 0.52 8.95 -6.15
N TYR A 48 0.23 10.10 -5.58
CA TYR A 48 0.52 11.41 -6.18
C TYR A 48 1.53 12.18 -5.34
N THR A 49 2.46 12.86 -6.00
CA THR A 49 3.43 13.75 -5.37
C THR A 49 3.30 15.16 -5.96
N PRO A 50 3.13 16.22 -5.15
CA PRO A 50 3.16 17.58 -5.67
C PRO A 50 4.58 17.93 -6.14
N ILE A 51 4.69 18.50 -7.33
CA ILE A 51 5.96 18.89 -7.94
C ILE A 51 5.90 20.31 -8.50
N TYR A 52 7.05 20.93 -8.68
CA TYR A 52 7.18 22.14 -9.51
C TYR A 52 7.77 21.78 -10.86
N MET A 53 7.17 22.28 -11.92
CA MET A 53 7.62 22.09 -13.29
C MET A 53 8.25 23.36 -13.86
N LYS A 54 8.74 23.28 -15.11
CA LYS A 54 9.33 24.42 -15.84
C LYS A 54 8.44 25.66 -15.74
N LYS A 55 9.05 26.85 -15.73
CA LYS A 55 8.35 28.14 -15.54
C LYS A 55 7.60 28.26 -14.21
N ASN A 56 8.05 27.54 -13.17
CA ASN A 56 7.49 27.57 -11.82
C ASN A 56 6.00 27.21 -11.76
N ARG A 57 5.55 26.30 -12.63
CA ARG A 57 4.17 25.82 -12.62
C ARG A 57 4.02 24.71 -11.57
N PRO A 58 3.08 24.81 -10.64
CA PRO A 58 2.73 23.68 -9.79
C PRO A 58 2.16 22.55 -10.67
N GLY A 59 2.47 21.32 -10.31
CA GLY A 59 1.96 20.13 -10.98
C GLY A 59 1.91 18.94 -10.02
N THR A 60 1.45 17.82 -10.53
CA THR A 60 1.33 16.57 -9.77
C THR A 60 1.98 15.44 -10.54
N MET A 61 2.86 14.70 -9.88
CA MET A 61 3.43 13.46 -10.42
C MET A 61 2.59 12.28 -9.96
N LEU A 62 2.09 11.49 -10.90
CA LEU A 62 1.62 10.13 -10.66
C LEU A 62 2.82 9.19 -10.59
N GLN A 63 2.87 8.37 -9.55
CA GLN A 63 3.71 7.20 -9.49
C GLN A 63 2.84 5.97 -9.25
N LEU A 64 3.08 4.90 -10.01
CA LEU A 64 2.46 3.61 -9.75
C LEU A 64 3.46 2.46 -9.86
N LEU A 65 3.17 1.38 -9.15
CA LEU A 65 3.88 0.12 -9.18
C LEU A 65 2.96 -0.97 -9.75
N CYS A 66 3.41 -1.72 -10.75
CA CYS A 66 2.65 -2.86 -11.27
C CYS A 66 3.58 -4.00 -11.73
N ALA A 67 3.03 -5.20 -11.84
CA ALA A 67 3.71 -6.30 -12.50
C ALA A 67 3.92 -6.00 -13.99
N LYS A 68 5.02 -6.49 -14.57
CA LYS A 68 5.43 -6.21 -15.96
C LYS A 68 4.37 -6.60 -16.98
N GLU A 69 3.61 -7.66 -16.72
CA GLU A 69 2.52 -8.15 -17.57
C GLU A 69 1.33 -7.17 -17.61
N LYS A 70 1.25 -6.24 -16.66
CA LYS A 70 0.17 -5.24 -16.56
C LYS A 70 0.53 -3.89 -17.20
N ILE A 71 1.77 -3.69 -17.66
CA ILE A 71 2.21 -2.40 -18.22
C ILE A 71 1.29 -1.93 -19.35
N ASP A 72 0.91 -2.81 -20.28
CA ASP A 72 0.05 -2.43 -21.41
C ASP A 72 -1.32 -1.95 -20.94
N ARG A 73 -1.89 -2.61 -19.92
CA ARG A 73 -3.16 -2.19 -19.31
C ARG A 73 -3.03 -0.84 -18.60
N MET A 74 -1.95 -0.61 -17.86
CA MET A 74 -1.71 0.68 -17.18
C MET A 74 -1.52 1.82 -18.18
N LYS A 75 -0.79 1.59 -19.27
CA LYS A 75 -0.63 2.57 -20.36
C LYS A 75 -1.98 2.91 -20.99
N GLU A 76 -2.80 1.91 -21.30
CA GLU A 76 -4.12 2.10 -21.89
C GLU A 76 -5.00 3.00 -21.01
N ILE A 77 -5.07 2.72 -19.70
CA ILE A 77 -5.83 3.53 -18.74
C ILE A 77 -5.28 4.96 -18.71
N ILE A 78 -3.97 5.12 -18.55
CA ILE A 78 -3.35 6.46 -18.44
C ILE A 78 -3.59 7.28 -19.72
N PHE A 79 -3.40 6.71 -20.90
CA PHE A 79 -3.58 7.45 -22.16
C PHE A 79 -5.05 7.74 -22.48
N ARG A 80 -5.98 6.88 -22.05
CA ARG A 80 -7.41 7.11 -22.27
C ARG A 80 -7.98 8.13 -21.29
N GLU A 81 -7.61 8.02 -20.02
CA GLU A 81 -8.22 8.78 -18.95
C GLU A 81 -7.47 10.08 -18.64
N THR A 82 -6.30 10.33 -19.22
CA THR A 82 -5.52 11.55 -18.94
C THR A 82 -5.04 12.23 -20.21
N THR A 83 -4.55 13.46 -20.07
CA THR A 83 -4.02 14.27 -21.18
C THR A 83 -2.52 14.06 -21.44
N THR A 84 -1.88 13.11 -20.75
CA THR A 84 -0.45 12.89 -20.96
C THR A 84 -0.15 12.37 -22.36
N LEU A 85 0.98 12.82 -22.91
CA LEU A 85 1.51 12.33 -24.19
C LEU A 85 2.60 11.28 -24.01
N GLY A 86 2.99 10.98 -22.77
CA GLY A 86 4.08 10.05 -22.50
C GLY A 86 4.10 9.53 -21.08
N ILE A 87 4.68 8.36 -20.93
CA ILE A 87 4.85 7.67 -19.65
C ILE A 87 6.30 7.22 -19.56
N ARG A 88 6.96 7.51 -18.43
CA ARG A 88 8.29 6.96 -18.12
C ARG A 88 8.10 5.75 -17.25
N TYR A 89 8.86 4.69 -17.48
CA TYR A 89 8.78 3.52 -16.62
C TYR A 89 10.14 2.81 -16.53
N TYR A 90 10.37 2.20 -15.37
CA TYR A 90 11.65 1.62 -15.00
C TYR A 90 11.41 0.22 -14.41
N PRO A 91 12.19 -0.79 -14.83
CA PRO A 91 12.16 -2.09 -14.17
C PRO A 91 12.69 -1.96 -12.74
N LEU A 92 12.13 -2.74 -11.83
CA LEU A 92 12.58 -2.82 -10.45
C LEU A 92 12.31 -4.21 -9.89
N THR A 93 12.95 -4.47 -8.75
CA THR A 93 12.75 -5.68 -7.97
C THR A 93 12.14 -5.31 -6.61
N VAL A 94 11.14 -6.07 -6.16
CA VAL A 94 10.51 -5.86 -4.85
C VAL A 94 10.76 -7.07 -3.96
N HIS A 95 11.43 -6.83 -2.83
CA HIS A 95 11.51 -7.82 -1.76
C HIS A 95 10.24 -7.75 -0.91
N ARG A 96 9.55 -8.89 -0.74
CA ARG A 96 8.34 -8.99 0.09
C ARG A 96 8.56 -10.01 1.20
N LEU A 97 8.40 -9.54 2.43
CA LEU A 97 8.36 -10.41 3.60
C LEU A 97 7.13 -11.32 3.58
N GLU A 98 7.28 -12.50 4.17
CA GLU A 98 6.14 -13.34 4.51
C GLU A 98 5.20 -12.57 5.44
N ARG A 99 3.90 -12.73 5.20
CA ARG A 99 2.84 -12.09 5.97
C ARG A 99 1.91 -13.16 6.50
N THR A 100 1.83 -13.26 7.82
CA THR A 100 0.90 -14.15 8.50
C THR A 100 0.01 -13.34 9.42
N PHE A 101 -1.26 -13.71 9.51
CA PHE A 101 -2.22 -13.10 10.42
C PHE A 101 -2.44 -14.04 11.60
N THR A 102 -2.35 -13.50 12.81
CA THR A 102 -2.63 -14.24 14.05
C THR A 102 -3.59 -13.45 14.93
N GLN A 103 -4.26 -14.13 15.85
CA GLN A 103 -5.13 -13.51 16.85
C GLN A 103 -4.37 -13.37 18.16
N VAL A 104 -4.27 -12.14 18.66
CA VAL A 104 -3.66 -11.85 19.97
C VAL A 104 -4.78 -11.55 20.97
N PRO A 105 -4.90 -12.33 22.06
CA PRO A 105 -5.89 -12.04 23.09
C PRO A 105 -5.51 -10.76 23.85
N THR A 106 -6.49 -9.89 24.04
CA THR A 106 -6.41 -8.70 24.89
C THR A 106 -7.49 -8.77 25.97
N GLU A 107 -7.43 -7.88 26.96
CA GLU A 107 -8.44 -7.77 28.02
C GLU A 107 -9.83 -7.43 27.47
N TRP A 108 -9.89 -6.89 26.26
CA TRP A 108 -11.12 -6.41 25.62
C TRP A 108 -11.55 -7.25 24.41
N GLY A 109 -10.85 -8.35 24.12
CA GLY A 109 -11.12 -9.25 23.00
C GLY A 109 -9.88 -9.58 22.18
N ALA A 110 -10.01 -10.49 21.21
CA ALA A 110 -8.93 -10.81 20.30
C ALA A 110 -8.74 -9.70 19.26
N VAL A 111 -7.47 -9.35 19.00
CA VAL A 111 -7.07 -8.43 17.94
C VAL A 111 -6.34 -9.22 16.87
N THR A 112 -6.76 -9.05 15.61
CA THR A 112 -6.00 -9.57 14.47
C THR A 112 -4.69 -8.80 14.34
N VAL A 113 -3.58 -9.51 14.21
CA VAL A 113 -2.25 -8.93 14.11
C VAL A 113 -1.57 -9.46 12.86
N LYS A 114 -1.05 -8.54 12.06
CA LYS A 114 -0.21 -8.84 10.90
C LYS A 114 1.24 -8.98 11.35
N LEU A 115 1.79 -10.17 11.15
CA LEU A 115 3.20 -10.49 11.38
C LEU A 115 3.96 -10.41 10.07
N GLY A 116 5.11 -9.73 10.09
CA GLY A 116 6.09 -9.76 9.02
C GLY A 116 7.23 -10.69 9.42
N ILE A 117 7.46 -11.73 8.62
CA ILE A 117 8.47 -12.75 8.87
C ILE A 117 9.61 -12.58 7.86
N HIS A 118 10.85 -12.51 8.37
CA HIS A 118 12.08 -12.41 7.60
C HIS A 118 13.03 -13.53 8.01
N ASN A 119 13.49 -14.35 7.06
CA ASN A 119 14.32 -15.53 7.32
C ASN A 119 13.73 -16.48 8.39
N GLY A 120 12.40 -16.60 8.45
CA GLY A 120 11.69 -17.43 9.45
C GLY A 120 11.53 -16.79 10.83
N GLU A 121 12.05 -15.57 11.04
CA GLU A 121 11.91 -14.83 12.29
C GLU A 121 10.88 -13.70 12.16
N THR A 122 10.01 -13.56 13.16
CA THR A 122 9.05 -12.44 13.21
C THR A 122 9.79 -11.15 13.51
N VAL A 123 9.87 -10.25 12.52
CA VAL A 123 10.57 -8.96 12.62
C VAL A 123 9.61 -7.77 12.73
N GLN A 124 8.35 -7.94 12.35
CA GLN A 124 7.34 -6.90 12.38
C GLN A 124 6.02 -7.42 12.95
N CYS A 125 5.32 -6.55 13.67
CA CYS A 125 4.02 -6.83 14.26
C CYS A 125 3.15 -5.57 14.19
N ALA A 126 2.10 -5.62 13.36
CA ALA A 126 1.16 -4.52 13.18
C ALA A 126 -0.26 -4.98 13.56
N PRO A 127 -0.87 -4.44 14.64
CA PRO A 127 -2.27 -4.69 14.96
C PRO A 127 -3.19 -4.17 13.84
N GLU A 128 -4.24 -4.92 13.51
CA GLU A 128 -5.24 -4.48 12.52
C GLU A 128 -6.05 -3.30 13.05
N PHE A 129 -6.05 -2.20 12.30
CA PHE A 129 -6.61 -0.94 12.76
C PHE A 129 -8.11 -1.02 13.02
N GLU A 130 -8.89 -1.68 12.15
CA GLU A 130 -10.34 -1.77 12.33
C GLU A 130 -10.73 -2.61 13.56
N ASP A 131 -9.96 -3.65 13.89
CA ASP A 131 -10.16 -4.40 15.15
C ASP A 131 -9.86 -3.53 16.36
N CYS A 132 -8.72 -2.83 16.36
CA CYS A 132 -8.35 -1.93 17.44
C CYS A 132 -9.37 -0.81 17.63
N LYS A 133 -9.87 -0.24 16.54
CA LYS A 133 -10.89 0.82 16.53
C LYS A 133 -12.23 0.32 17.06
N ARG A 134 -12.70 -0.85 16.60
CA ARG A 134 -13.92 -1.48 17.11
C ARG A 134 -13.84 -1.72 18.61
N ILE A 135 -12.76 -2.34 19.08
CA ILE A 135 -12.54 -2.62 20.51
C ILE A 135 -12.49 -1.33 21.32
N ALA A 136 -11.78 -0.31 20.83
CA ALA A 136 -11.69 0.99 21.49
C ALA A 136 -13.07 1.66 21.65
N GLN A 137 -13.92 1.57 20.62
CA GLN A 137 -15.28 2.11 20.64
C GLN A 137 -16.21 1.34 21.58
N GLU A 138 -16.22 0.01 21.49
CA GLU A 138 -17.06 -0.88 22.32
C GLU A 138 -16.75 -0.73 23.81
N ASN A 139 -15.46 -0.58 24.15
CA ASN A 139 -14.99 -0.51 25.53
C ASN A 139 -14.76 0.93 26.04
N ARG A 140 -14.96 1.94 25.18
CA ARG A 140 -14.76 3.38 25.48
C ARG A 140 -13.37 3.69 26.02
N ILE A 141 -12.34 3.09 25.43
CA ILE A 141 -10.93 3.28 25.79
C ILE A 141 -10.16 3.95 24.65
N PRO A 142 -9.03 4.62 24.94
CA PRO A 142 -8.15 5.10 23.88
C PRO A 142 -7.63 3.93 23.03
N ILE A 143 -7.65 4.07 21.70
CA ILE A 143 -7.10 3.07 20.79
C ILE A 143 -5.62 2.75 21.11
N LYS A 144 -4.87 3.76 21.59
CA LYS A 144 -3.49 3.61 22.05
C LYS A 144 -3.34 2.49 23.10
N SER A 145 -4.28 2.37 24.03
CA SER A 145 -4.25 1.33 25.07
C SER A 145 -4.38 -0.07 24.48
N VAL A 146 -5.20 -0.22 23.42
CA VAL A 146 -5.35 -1.49 22.70
C VAL A 146 -4.03 -1.88 22.02
N TYR A 147 -3.40 -0.93 21.31
CA TYR A 147 -2.08 -1.16 20.68
C TYR A 147 -1.00 -1.54 21.71
N GLU A 148 -0.91 -0.79 22.81
CA GLU A 148 0.06 -1.06 23.88
C GLU A 148 -0.12 -2.45 24.49
N GLN A 149 -1.36 -2.91 24.66
CA GLN A 149 -1.61 -4.25 25.17
C GLN A 149 -1.18 -5.33 24.17
N VAL A 150 -1.51 -5.16 22.89
CA VAL A 150 -1.10 -6.11 21.85
C VAL A 150 0.43 -6.24 21.82
N TRP A 151 1.16 -5.12 21.83
CA TRP A 151 2.62 -5.13 21.83
C TRP A 151 3.23 -5.79 23.07
N LYS A 152 2.60 -5.63 24.24
CA LYS A 152 3.01 -6.36 25.46
C LYS A 152 2.83 -7.87 25.30
N SER A 153 1.73 -8.31 24.70
CA SER A 153 1.44 -9.74 24.51
C SER A 153 2.37 -10.42 23.50
N VAL A 154 2.80 -9.72 22.45
CA VAL A 154 3.71 -10.28 21.42
C VAL A 154 5.20 -10.07 21.70
N GLY A 155 5.57 -9.29 22.72
CA GLY A 155 6.98 -9.04 23.07
C GLY A 155 7.77 -8.25 22.01
N LEU A 156 7.09 -7.70 21.01
CA LEU A 156 7.67 -6.90 19.93
C LEU A 156 7.23 -5.44 20.10
N VAL A 157 8.20 -4.55 20.30
CA VAL A 157 7.99 -3.09 20.35
C VAL A 157 7.82 -2.60 18.90
N PRO A 158 6.92 -1.64 18.62
CA PRO A 158 6.68 -1.16 17.26
C PRO A 158 7.97 -0.67 16.59
N THR A 159 8.24 -1.19 15.39
CA THR A 159 9.09 -0.50 14.42
C THR A 159 8.26 0.61 13.81
N ASN A 160 8.41 1.85 14.32
CA ASN A 160 7.86 3.03 13.67
C ASN A 160 8.29 3.02 12.20
N SER A 161 7.32 2.99 11.29
CA SER A 161 7.50 3.25 9.86
C SER A 161 7.06 4.67 9.55
#